data_AF-A0A7X3MT99-F1
#
_entry.id   AF-A0A7X3MT99-F1
#
_cell.length_a   1.000
_cell.length_b   1.000
_cell.length_c   1.000
_cell.angle_alpha   90.00
_cell.angle_beta   90.00
_cell.angle_gamma   90.00
#
_symmetry.space_group_name_H-M   'P 1'
#
loop_
_entity.id
_entity.type
_entity.pdbx_description
1 polymer ?
#
loop_
_entity_poly.entity_id
_entity_poly.type
_entity_poly.pdbx_seq_one_letter_code
_entity_poly.pdbx_strand_id
1 'polypeptide(L)'
;MLVRDKRPAQRTGQGPHRAYPPDLLPRLQTLLADLADIDFAYEKHLDALQRNSGDELIKREMLERLRLYHEKRRALVLAELTLLEGHVRALYGIKDRTASGKDGKKTVSLFRRGTRRWTIR
;
A
#
# COMPACT_ATOMS: atom_id res chain seq x y z
N MET A 1 -41.02 -46.53 25.37
CA MET A 1 -40.03 -46.18 26.41
C MET A 1 -38.87 -45.41 25.76
N LEU A 2 -38.61 -44.21 26.28
CA LEU A 2 -37.40 -43.36 26.23
C LEU A 2 -36.62 -43.17 24.89
N VAL A 3 -36.89 -42.01 24.27
CA VAL A 3 -35.96 -40.90 23.96
C VAL A 3 -34.46 -41.21 24.04
N ARG A 4 -33.74 -40.89 22.96
CA ARG A 4 -32.56 -39.98 22.98
C ARG A 4 -32.12 -39.60 21.57
N ASP A 5 -32.68 -38.48 21.13
CA ASP A 5 -32.05 -37.52 20.23
C ASP A 5 -30.65 -37.19 20.75
N LYS A 6 -29.61 -37.49 19.97
CA LYS A 6 -28.27 -36.93 20.16
C LYS A 6 -27.58 -36.78 18.80
N ARG A 7 -27.93 -35.71 18.10
CA ARG A 7 -27.02 -35.07 17.13
C ARG A 7 -25.68 -34.80 17.83
N PRO A 8 -24.54 -35.33 17.35
CA PRO A 8 -23.26 -34.84 17.80
C PRO A 8 -23.05 -33.44 17.22
N ALA A 9 -23.19 -32.48 18.13
CA ALA A 9 -22.59 -31.16 18.16
C ALA A 9 -21.80 -30.76 16.91
N GLN A 10 -22.31 -29.76 16.21
CA GLN A 10 -21.49 -28.84 15.44
C GLN A 10 -20.30 -28.47 16.33
N ARG A 11 -19.11 -28.97 15.97
CA ARG A 11 -17.85 -28.45 16.49
C ARG A 11 -17.77 -27.02 15.98
N THR A 12 -18.31 -26.10 16.75
CA THR A 12 -17.97 -24.69 16.67
C THR A 12 -16.46 -24.60 16.89
N GLY A 13 -15.71 -24.57 15.79
CA GLY A 13 -14.39 -23.98 15.75
C GLY A 13 -14.52 -22.49 16.01
N GLN A 14 -14.95 -22.12 17.21
CA GLN A 14 -14.95 -20.77 17.73
C GLN A 14 -13.60 -20.53 18.41
N GLY A 15 -12.54 -20.53 17.61
CA GLY A 15 -11.57 -19.46 17.81
C GLY A 15 -12.28 -18.14 17.45
N PRO A 16 -11.87 -16.98 17.97
CA PRO A 16 -12.44 -15.72 17.54
C PRO A 16 -12.22 -15.60 16.03
N HIS A 17 -13.24 -15.95 15.25
CA HIS A 17 -13.31 -15.65 13.83
C HIS A 17 -13.29 -14.14 13.81
N ARG A 18 -12.10 -13.56 13.66
CA ARG A 18 -11.90 -12.13 13.41
C ARG A 18 -12.46 -11.89 12.03
N ALA A 19 -13.80 -11.87 11.94
CA ALA A 19 -14.49 -11.42 10.77
C ALA A 19 -14.03 -9.98 10.56
N TYR A 20 -13.40 -9.74 9.41
CA TYR A 20 -13.02 -8.38 9.05
C TYR A 20 -14.25 -7.50 9.08
N PRO A 21 -14.12 -6.21 9.47
CA PRO A 21 -15.19 -5.25 9.26
C PRO A 21 -15.68 -5.40 7.81
N PRO A 22 -17.00 -5.47 7.57
CA PRO A 22 -17.54 -5.77 6.25
C PRO A 22 -17.07 -4.77 5.19
N ASP A 23 -16.76 -3.55 5.60
CA ASP A 23 -16.33 -2.45 4.73
C ASP A 23 -14.82 -2.41 4.48
N LEU A 24 -14.03 -3.19 5.22
CA LEU A 24 -12.57 -3.14 5.11
C LEU A 24 -12.09 -3.71 3.78
N LEU A 25 -12.57 -4.90 3.43
CA LEU A 25 -12.13 -5.59 2.22
C LEU A 25 -12.54 -4.82 0.95
N PRO A 26 -13.80 -4.35 0.80
CA PRO A 26 -14.19 -3.52 -0.34
C PRO A 26 -13.33 -2.25 -0.45
N ARG A 27 -13.09 -1.55 0.66
CA ARG A 27 -12.28 -0.33 0.66
C ARG A 27 -10.83 -0.57 0.24
N LEU A 28 -10.22 -1.66 0.72
CA LEU A 28 -8.87 -2.04 0.31
C LEU A 28 -8.83 -2.38 -1.18
N GLN A 29 -9.81 -3.13 -1.68
CA GLN A 29 -9.89 -3.48 -3.09
C GLN A 29 -10.03 -2.26 -3.99
N THR A 30 -10.86 -1.28 -3.61
CA THR A 30 -10.97 0.00 -4.34
C THR A 30 -9.63 0.74 -4.40
N LEU A 31 -8.93 0.90 -3.28
CA LEU A 31 -7.64 1.61 -3.26
C LEU A 31 -6.58 0.90 -4.12
N LEU A 32 -6.56 -0.43 -4.12
CA LEU A 32 -5.65 -1.20 -4.96
C LEU A 32 -6.02 -1.12 -6.45
N ALA A 33 -7.32 -1.12 -6.77
CA ALA A 33 -7.79 -0.92 -8.13
C ALA A 33 -7.41 0.48 -8.65
N ASP A 34 -7.64 1.52 -7.85
CA ASP A 34 -7.26 2.89 -8.19
C ASP A 34 -5.75 3.03 -8.43
N LEU A 35 -4.94 2.35 -7.61
CA LEU A 35 -3.48 2.32 -7.79
C LEU A 35 -3.09 1.64 -9.10
N ALA A 36 -3.71 0.50 -9.42
CA ALA A 36 -3.47 -0.22 -10.67
C ALA A 36 -3.88 0.62 -11.89
N ASP A 37 -5.02 1.31 -11.82
CA ASP A 37 -5.49 2.21 -12.88
C ASP A 37 -4.53 3.39 -13.10
N ILE A 38 -3.99 3.97 -12.02
CA ILE A 38 -3.00 5.05 -12.07
C ILE A 38 -1.71 4.55 -12.75
N ASP A 39 -1.20 3.40 -12.33
CA ASP A 39 0.05 2.83 -12.85
C ASP A 39 -0.12 2.41 -14.32
N PHE A 40 -1.23 1.77 -14.68
CA PHE A 40 -1.53 1.39 -16.06
C PHE A 40 -1.70 2.60 -16.99
N ALA A 41 -2.39 3.65 -16.53
CA ALA A 41 -2.53 4.88 -17.29
C ALA A 41 -1.16 5.52 -17.56
N TYR A 42 -0.29 5.56 -16.55
CA TYR A 42 1.07 6.08 -16.69
C TYR A 42 1.89 5.30 -17.71
N GLU A 43 1.88 3.97 -17.64
CA GLU A 43 2.56 3.09 -18.61
C GLU A 43 2.04 3.33 -20.04
N LYS A 44 0.72 3.40 -20.22
CA LYS A 44 0.11 3.68 -21.53
C LYS A 44 0.55 5.04 -22.09
N HIS A 45 0.61 6.07 -21.25
CA HIS A 45 1.06 7.40 -21.66
C HIS A 45 2.56 7.45 -21.95
N LEU A 46 3.39 6.71 -21.21
CA LEU A 46 4.81 6.54 -21.52
C LEU A 46 5.01 5.88 -22.88
N ASP A 47 4.32 4.77 -23.14
CA ASP A 47 4.40 4.05 -24.42
C ASP A 47 3.99 4.95 -25.60
N ALA A 48 2.92 5.75 -25.43
CA ALA A 48 2.47 6.70 -26.44
C ALA A 48 3.53 7.78 -26.74
N LEU A 49 4.21 8.30 -25.70
CA LEU A 49 5.27 9.29 -25.85
C LEU A 49 6.53 8.71 -26.50
N GLN A 50 6.87 7.46 -26.20
CA GLN A 50 8.02 6.78 -26.81
C GLN A 50 7.81 6.45 -28.29
N ARG A 51 6.59 6.07 -28.67
CA ARG A 51 6.24 5.75 -30.07
C ARG A 51 6.11 6.99 -30.96
N ASN A 52 5.92 8.17 -30.37
CA ASN A 52 5.86 9.41 -31.11
C ASN A 52 7.26 9.77 -31.64
N SER A 53 7.39 10.15 -32.91
CA SER A 53 8.66 10.58 -33.52
C SER A 53 8.90 12.10 -33.47
N GLY A 54 8.17 12.82 -32.62
CA GLY A 54 8.28 14.27 -32.45
C GLY A 54 9.59 14.74 -31.78
N ASP A 55 9.67 16.05 -31.56
CA ASP A 55 10.84 16.73 -30.97
C ASP A 55 11.20 16.17 -29.58
N GLU A 56 12.47 15.80 -29.40
CA GLU A 56 13.03 15.22 -28.18
C GLU A 56 13.02 16.18 -26.98
N LEU A 57 13.05 17.50 -27.20
CA LEU A 57 12.91 18.47 -26.12
C LEU A 57 11.48 18.49 -25.58
N ILE A 58 10.51 18.47 -26.49
CA ILE A 58 9.07 18.46 -26.15
C ILE A 58 8.72 17.14 -25.44
N LYS A 59 9.22 15.99 -25.93
CA LYS A 59 9.03 14.71 -25.25
C LYS A 59 9.56 14.70 -23.83
N ARG A 60 10.76 15.23 -23.61
CA ARG A 60 11.35 15.32 -22.27
C ARG A 60 10.49 16.14 -21.33
N GLU A 61 10.00 17.29 -21.78
CA GLU A 61 9.10 18.10 -20.96
C GLU A 61 7.79 17.37 -20.64
N MET A 62 7.19 16.70 -21.63
CA MET A 62 5.97 15.91 -21.43
C MET A 62 6.20 14.73 -20.47
N LEU A 63 7.34 14.06 -20.54
CA LEU A 63 7.72 12.96 -19.65
C LEU A 63 7.85 13.43 -18.20
N GLU A 64 8.51 14.56 -17.95
CA GLU A 64 8.65 15.11 -16.60
C GLU A 64 7.30 15.52 -16.02
N ARG A 65 6.44 16.17 -16.81
CA ARG A 65 5.06 16.49 -16.38
C ARG A 65 4.26 15.23 -16.06
N LEU A 66 4.38 14.19 -16.90
CA LEU A 66 3.69 12.92 -16.71
C LEU A 66 4.16 12.21 -15.43
N ARG A 67 5.47 12.18 -15.16
CA ARG A 67 6.05 11.65 -13.90
C ARG A 67 5.53 12.38 -12.68
N LEU A 68 5.60 13.72 -12.68
CA LEU A 68 5.12 14.52 -11.56
C LEU A 68 3.63 14.31 -11.28
N TYR A 69 2.83 14.17 -12.34
CA TYR A 69 1.40 13.89 -12.20
C TYR A 69 1.15 12.49 -11.62
N HIS A 70 1.85 11.47 -12.12
CA HIS A 70 1.77 10.09 -11.60
C HIS A 70 2.18 10.02 -10.13
N GLU A 71 3.31 10.60 -9.76
CA GLU A 71 3.80 10.63 -8.38
C GLU A 71 2.79 11.29 -7.43
N LYS A 72 2.20 12.43 -7.84
CA LYS A 72 1.17 13.11 -7.04
C LYS A 72 -0.06 12.24 -6.82
N ARG A 73 -0.59 11.61 -7.87
CA ARG A 73 -1.78 10.74 -7.75
C ARG A 73 -1.50 9.51 -6.91
N ARG A 74 -0.35 8.88 -7.11
CA ARG A 74 0.09 7.71 -6.35
C ARG A 74 0.29 8.04 -4.87
N ALA A 75 0.82 9.22 -4.55
CA ALA A 75 0.99 9.67 -3.17
C ALA A 75 -0.34 9.80 -2.41
N LEU A 76 -1.40 10.26 -3.08
CA LEU A 76 -2.74 10.37 -2.46
C LEU A 76 -3.28 8.99 -2.06
N VAL A 77 -3.26 8.03 -2.99
CA VAL A 77 -3.75 6.66 -2.74
C VAL A 77 -2.89 5.95 -1.67
N LEU A 78 -1.57 6.14 -1.68
CA LEU A 78 -0.68 5.59 -0.66
C LEU A 78 -0.93 6.19 0.73
N ALA A 79 -1.26 7.48 0.83
CA ALA A 79 -1.64 8.09 2.10
C ALA A 79 -2.92 7.45 2.66
N GLU A 80 -3.92 7.20 1.82
CA GLU A 80 -5.15 6.52 2.22
C GLU A 80 -4.91 5.06 2.63
N LEU A 81 -4.06 4.33 1.92
CA LEU A 81 -3.64 2.98 2.30
C LEU A 81 -2.92 2.98 3.66
N THR A 82 -2.06 3.95 3.93
CA THR A 82 -1.35 4.07 5.21
C THR A 82 -2.32 4.31 6.37
N LEU A 83 -3.34 5.14 6.17
CA LEU A 83 -4.40 5.36 7.15
C LEU A 83 -5.22 4.08 7.38
N LEU A 84 -5.58 3.38 6.31
CA LEU A 84 -6.31 2.12 6.38
C LEU A 84 -5.52 1.04 7.12
N GLU A 85 -4.22 0.92 6.84
CA GLU A 85 -3.30 0.03 7.55
C GLU A 85 -3.25 0.36 9.04
N GLY A 86 -3.15 1.65 9.39
CA GLY A 86 -3.21 2.12 10.78
C GLY A 86 -4.50 1.71 11.49
N HIS A 87 -5.65 1.81 10.82
CA HIS A 87 -6.93 1.36 11.36
C HIS A 87 -6.98 -0.16 11.57
N VAL A 88 -6.57 -0.94 10.57
CA VAL A 88 -6.48 -2.41 10.67
C VAL A 88 -5.58 -2.80 11.85
N ARG A 89 -4.44 -2.13 11.97
CA ARG A 89 -3.46 -2.37 13.01
C ARG A 89 -4.00 -2.05 14.41
N ALA A 90 -4.74 -0.95 14.56
CA ALA A 90 -5.40 -0.57 15.80
C ALA A 90 -6.51 -1.55 16.18
N LEU A 91 -7.39 -1.90 15.23
CA LEU A 91 -8.47 -2.89 15.42
C LEU A 91 -7.92 -4.26 15.84
N TYR A 92 -6.74 -4.60 15.31
CA TYR A 92 -6.17 -5.92 15.48
C TYR A 92 -5.08 -6.03 16.53
N GLY A 93 -4.73 -4.93 17.20
CA GLY A 93 -3.70 -4.93 18.24
C GLY A 93 -2.37 -5.49 17.74
N ILE A 94 -2.06 -5.30 16.45
CA ILE A 94 -0.81 -5.77 15.83
C ILE A 94 0.31 -4.87 16.37
N LYS A 95 0.83 -5.21 17.55
CA LYS A 95 2.02 -4.57 18.11
C LYS A 95 3.20 -4.89 17.19
N ASP A 96 3.97 -3.87 16.81
CA ASP A 96 5.23 -4.14 16.13
C ASP A 96 6.08 -4.97 17.07
N ARG A 97 6.50 -6.16 16.63
CA ARG A 97 7.49 -6.97 17.34
C ARG A 97 8.91 -6.35 17.28
N THR A 98 9.04 -5.05 17.00
CA THR A 98 10.34 -4.37 16.88
C THR A 98 10.82 -3.69 18.16
N ALA A 99 10.08 -3.82 19.28
CA ALA A 99 10.47 -3.19 20.56
C ALA A 99 10.44 -4.13 21.77
N SER A 100 10.84 -5.39 21.62
CA SER A 100 11.11 -6.26 22.76
C SER A 100 12.41 -7.05 22.59
N GLY A 101 13.51 -6.34 22.76
CA GLY A 101 14.85 -6.88 22.96
C GLY A 101 15.57 -5.92 23.90
N LYS A 102 15.60 -6.28 25.19
CA LYS A 102 16.41 -5.62 26.20
C LYS A 102 17.90 -5.73 25.84
N ASP A 103 18.65 -4.73 26.26
CA ASP A 103 20.09 -4.69 26.45
C ASP A 103 20.99 -4.77 25.20
N GLY A 104 21.71 -3.67 24.97
CA GLY A 104 22.87 -3.67 24.09
C GLY A 104 23.05 -2.37 23.34
N LYS A 105 23.89 -1.50 23.90
CA LYS A 105 24.66 -0.45 23.20
C LYS A 105 24.75 -0.70 21.68
N LYS A 106 24.36 0.28 20.86
CA LYS A 106 25.13 0.78 19.69
C LYS A 106 24.28 1.70 18.80
N THR A 107 24.76 2.93 18.66
CA THR A 107 24.82 3.72 17.41
C THR A 107 23.58 3.71 16.53
N VAL A 108 22.75 4.75 16.62
CA VAL A 108 21.94 5.18 15.48
C VAL A 108 22.88 5.83 14.47
N SER A 109 23.45 4.97 13.64
CA SER A 109 24.20 5.30 12.44
C SER A 109 23.27 6.00 11.44
N LEU A 110 23.64 7.23 11.09
CA LEU A 110 23.42 7.90 9.81
C LEU A 110 22.37 7.25 8.87
N PHE A 111 21.14 7.77 8.88
CA PHE A 111 20.32 7.75 7.67
C PHE A 111 20.70 8.96 6.81
N ARG A 112 21.79 8.81 6.06
CA ARG A 112 22.22 9.75 5.01
C ARG A 112 21.15 9.76 3.93
N ARG A 113 20.22 10.72 4.00
CA ARG A 113 19.41 11.12 2.85
C ARG A 113 20.37 11.62 1.78
N GLY A 114 20.47 10.87 0.68
CA GLY A 114 21.21 11.26 -0.51
C GLY A 114 20.62 12.53 -1.11
N THR A 115 21.13 13.67 -0.68
CA THR A 115 20.93 14.96 -1.33
C THR A 115 21.78 14.96 -2.60
N ARG A 116 21.17 14.57 -3.74
CA ARG A 116 21.75 14.88 -5.04
C ARG A 116 21.66 16.39 -5.25
N ARG A 117 22.75 17.06 -4.91
CA ARG A 117 23.04 18.46 -5.21
C ARG A 117 23.26 18.57 -6.72
N TRP A 118 22.34 19.20 -7.43
CA TRP A 118 22.53 19.60 -8.83
C TRP A 118 23.43 20.83 -8.85
N THR A 119 24.59 20.71 -9.49
CA THR A 119 25.41 21.86 -9.91
C THR A 119 25.27 21.98 -11.42
N ILE A 120 24.66 23.09 -11.85
CA ILE A 120 24.56 23.51 -13.25
C ILE A 120 25.90 24.16 -13.64
N ARG A 121 26.43 23.80 -14.81
CA ARG A 121 27.58 24.47 -15.45
C ARG A 121 27.09 25.23 -16.67
#